data_AF-V6DIU6-F1
#
_entry.id   AF-V6DIU6-F1
#
_cell.length_a   1.000
_cell.length_b   1.000
_cell.length_c   1.000
_cell.angle_alpha   90.00
_cell.angle_beta   90.00
_cell.angle_gamma   90.00
#
_symmetry.space_group_name_H-M   'P 1'
#
loop_
_entity.id
_entity.type
_entity.pdbx_description
1 polymer ?
#
loop_
_entity_poly.entity_id
_entity_poly.type
_entity_poly.pdbx_seq_one_letter_code
_entity_poly.pdbx_strand_id
1 'polypeptide(L)' 'MILRWDIQQDILLNVKSVHTDRMIINASVFDFELDDEDMDRINMLNEDLRVGPNPDQFDF' A
#
# COMPACT_ATOMS: atom_id res chain seq x y z
N MET A 1 7.19 4.09 2.09
CA MET A 1 6.77 4.58 0.76
C MET A 1 5.44 3.99 0.33
N ILE A 2 5.28 2.67 0.14
CA ILE A 2 4.00 2.09 -0.32
C ILE A 2 2.80 2.49 0.55
N LEU A 3 2.92 2.37 1.87
CA LEU A 3 1.84 2.77 2.80
C LEU A 3 1.46 4.25 2.67
N ARG A 4 2.43 5.12 2.32
CA ARG A 4 2.19 6.54 2.10
C ARG A 4 1.52 6.81 0.76
N TRP A 5 1.91 6.06 -0.28
CA TRP A 5 1.26 6.09 -1.59
C TRP A 5 -0.23 5.72 -1.45
N ASP A 6 -0.55 4.63 -0.75
CA ASP A 6 -1.94 4.22 -0.50
C ASP A 6 -2.75 5.32 0.24
N ILE A 7 -2.18 5.93 1.27
CA ILE A 7 -2.82 7.02 2.03
C ILE A 7 -3.05 8.25 1.14
N GLN A 8 -2.11 8.60 0.26
CA GLN A 8 -2.25 9.72 -0.68
C GLN A 8 -3.24 9.43 -1.82
N GLN A 9 -3.56 8.16 -2.09
CA GLN A 9 -4.64 7.74 -2.99
C GLN A 9 -6.01 7.66 -2.30
N ASP A 10 -6.12 8.12 -1.05
CA ASP A 10 -7.33 8.06 -0.21
C ASP A 10 -7.81 6.61 0.07
N ILE A 11 -6.87 5.65 0.09
CA ILE A 11 -7.14 4.25 0.39
C ILE A 11 -6.96 4.00 1.90
N LEU A 12 -8.01 3.52 2.55
CA LEU A 12 -7.93 3.10 3.96
C LEU A 12 -7.03 1.87 4.10
N LEU A 13 -5.90 2.05 4.77
CA LEU A 13 -4.89 1.00 4.91
C LEU A 13 -5.07 0.16 6.19
N ASN A 14 -5.04 -1.17 6.04
CA ASN A 14 -4.94 -2.10 7.16
C ASN A 14 -3.72 -3.03 6.99
N VAL A 15 -2.64 -2.74 7.70
CA VAL A 15 -1.37 -3.45 7.56
C VAL A 15 -1.23 -4.49 8.65
N LYS A 16 -1.21 -5.77 8.25
CA LYS A 16 -0.91 -6.87 9.18
C LYS A 16 0.57 -6.85 9.55
N SER A 17 0.86 -6.74 10.85
CA SER A 17 2.21 -6.96 11.39
C SER A 17 2.12 -7.75 12.70
N VAL A 18 3.11 -8.63 12.92
CA VAL A 18 3.28 -9.38 14.18
C VAL A 18 4.48 -8.89 14.99
N HIS A 19 5.30 -8.02 14.42
CA HIS A 19 6.47 -7.44 15.08
C HIS A 19 6.18 -6.00 15.50
N THR A 20 6.40 -5.68 16.78
CA THR A 20 6.13 -4.35 17.35
C THR A 20 6.92 -3.25 16.65
N ASP A 21 8.21 -3.49 16.36
CA ASP A 21 9.06 -2.50 15.68
C ASP A 21 8.51 -2.13 14.29
N ARG A 22 7.96 -3.13 13.57
CA ARG A 22 7.31 -2.92 12.27
C ARG A 22 6.01 -2.13 12.43
N MET A 23 5.24 -2.34 13.50
CA MET A 23 4.01 -1.56 13.73
C MET A 23 4.32 -0.08 13.93
N ILE A 24 5.36 0.24 14.70
CA ILE A 24 5.79 1.62 14.95
C ILE A 24 6.29 2.26 13.65
N ILE A 25 7.15 1.57 12.90
CA ILE A 25 7.67 2.09 11.63
C ILE A 25 6.55 2.27 10.59
N ASN A 26 5.59 1.33 10.50
CA ASN A 26 4.46 1.43 9.58
C ASN A 26 3.52 2.58 9.93
N ALA A 27 3.41 2.96 11.21
CA ALA A 27 2.66 4.12 11.65
C ALA A 27 3.41 5.45 11.42
N SER A 28 4.74 5.42 11.36
CA SER A 28 5.60 6.58 11.10
C SER A 28 5.72 6.90 9.60
N VAL A 29 4.59 6.99 8.90
CA VAL A 29 4.55 7.32 7.46
C VAL A 29 3.91 8.69 7.19
N PHE A 30 3.71 9.48 8.23
CA PHE A 30 3.09 10.82 8.17
C PHE A 30 4.10 11.96 8.24
N ASP A 31 5.38 11.66 8.45
CA ASP A 31 6.50 12.58 8.56
C ASP A 31 7.10 12.98 7.19
N PHE A 32 6.66 12.35 6.10
CA PHE A 32 7.03 12.68 4.73
C PHE A 32 5.82 12.58 3.78
N GLU A 33 5.94 13.19 2.61
CA GLU A 33 4.99 13.07 1.50
C GLU A 33 5.71 12.64 0.22
N LEU A 34 4.96 12.04 -0.69
CA LEU A 34 5.43 11.70 -2.03
C LEU A 34 4.98 12.80 -2.98
N ASP A 35 5.93 13.32 -3.75
CA ASP A 35 5.66 14.28 -4.82
C ASP A 35 4.89 13.61 -5.96
N ASP A 36 4.19 14.41 -6.77
CA ASP A 36 3.37 13.90 -7.89
C ASP A 36 4.19 13.02 -8.86
N GLU A 37 5.46 13.35 -9.09
CA GLU A 37 6.34 12.55 -9.96
C GLU A 37 6.64 11.16 -9.38
N ASP A 38 6.80 11.05 -8.06
CA ASP A 38 7.02 9.76 -7.41
C ASP A 38 5.73 8.93 -7.35
N MET A 39 4.58 9.59 -7.18
CA MET A 39 3.27 8.96 -7.28
C MET A 39 3.06 8.34 -8.67
N ASP A 40 3.37 9.09 -9.73
CA ASP A 40 3.25 8.62 -11.12
C ASP A 40 4.19 7.46 -11.43
N ARG A 41 5.44 7.51 -10.96
CA ARG A 41 6.39 6.39 -11.11
C ARG A 41 5.89 5.11 -10.46
N ILE A 42 5.27 5.20 -9.28
CA ILE A 42 4.70 4.04 -8.58
C ILE A 42 3.48 3.52 -9.34
N ASN A 43 2.63 4.41 -9.85
CA ASN A 43 1.46 4.03 -10.66
C ASN A 43 1.86 3.27 -11.94
N MET A 44 2.99 3.65 -12.55
CA MET A 44 3.53 2.95 -13.74
C MET A 44 4.02 1.53 -13.47
N LEU A 45 4.21 1.14 -12.20
CA LEU A 45 4.59 -0.24 -11.81
C LEU A 45 3.38 -1.18 -11.70
N ASN A 46 2.16 -0.70 -11.94
CA ASN A 46 0.98 -1.57 -11.93
C ASN A 46 1.03 -2.57 -13.11
N GLU A 47 1.17 -3.86 -12.79
CA GLU A 47 1.16 -4.97 -13.76
C GLU A 47 -0.19 -5.71 -13.80
N ASP A 48 -1.26 -5.16 -13.20
CA ASP A 48 -2.54 -5.83 -12.99
C ASP A 48 -2.43 -7.21 -12.29
N LEU A 49 -1.30 -7.43 -11.60
CA LEU A 49 -0.98 -8.66 -10.91
C LEU A 49 -1.77 -8.76 -9.60
N ARG A 50 -2.67 -9.74 -9.51
CA ARG A 50 -3.41 -10.04 -8.28
C ARG A 50 -2.68 -11.10 -7.46
N VAL A 51 -2.25 -10.74 -6.26
CA VAL A 51 -1.69 -11.69 -5.28
C VAL A 51 -2.79 -12.50 -4.58
N GLY A 52 -4.00 -11.94 -4.53
CA GLY A 52 -5.19 -12.62 -4.01
C GLY A 52 -5.91 -13.44 -5.08
N PRO A 53 -6.71 -14.43 -4.67
CA PRO A 53 -7.57 -15.15 -5.59
C PRO A 53 -8.58 -14.19 -6.26
N ASN A 54 -8.95 -14.50 -7.50
CA ASN A 54 -9.92 -13.71 -8.24
C ASN A 54 -11.30 -13.87 -7.59
N PRO A 55 -11.95 -12.77 -7.13
CA PRO A 55 -13.26 -12.84 -6.47
C PRO A 55 -14.34 -13.52 -7.33
N ASP A 56 -14.24 -13.44 -8.66
CA ASP A 56 -15.20 -14.08 -9.58
C ASP A 56 -14.97 -15.59 -9.76
N GLN A 57 -13.84 -16.12 -9.28
CA GLN A 57 -13.48 -17.55 -9.37
C GLN A 57 -13.27 -18.18 -7.99
N PHE A 58 -13.61 -17.47 -6.92
CA PHE A 58 -13.41 -17.96 -5.56
C PHE A 58 -14.64 -18.66 -5.03
N ASP A 59 -14.68 -19.99 -5.22
CA ASP A 59 -15.63 -20.88 -4.53
C ASP A 59 -15.07 -21.25 -3.13
N PHE A 60 -15.90 -21.07 -2.10
CA PHE A 60 -15.62 -21.36 -0.68
C PHE A 60 -15.68 -22.86 -0.34
#